data_AF-W1YCU8-F1
#
_entry.id   AF-W1YCU8-F1
#
_cell.length_a   1.000
_cell.length_b   1.000
_cell.length_c   1.000
_cell.angle_alpha   90.00
_cell.angle_beta   90.00
_cell.angle_gamma   90.00
#
_symmetry.space_group_name_H-M   'P 1'
#
loop_
_entity.id
_entity.type
_entity.pdbx_description
1 polymer ?
#
loop_
_entity_poly.entity_id
_entity_poly.type
_entity_poly.pdbx_seq_one_letter_code
_entity_poly.pdbx_strand_id
1 'polypeptide(L)' 'NHKPHNHPTPIHPYHLSATGVGGIVRDIISMGARPVAVMDQLRFGAVDHPDTARVVHGVVAGVVLAQLSAFPYYF' A
#
# COMPACT_ATOMS: atom_id res chain seq x y z
N ASN A 1 -6.91 -23.69 6.24
CA ASN A 1 -6.83 -22.70 7.34
C ASN A 1 -5.65 -21.76 7.13
N HIS A 2 -5.82 -20.69 6.36
CA HIS A 2 -4.81 -19.62 6.21
C HIS A 2 -5.49 -18.31 6.60
N LYS A 3 -5.17 -17.76 7.78
CA LYS A 3 -5.58 -16.41 8.16
C LYS A 3 -4.67 -15.44 7.40
N PRO A 4 -5.19 -14.50 6.60
CA PRO A 4 -4.35 -13.43 6.06
C PRO A 4 -3.76 -12.65 7.24
N HIS A 5 -2.43 -12.47 7.25
CA HIS A 5 -1.70 -11.69 8.26
C HIS A 5 -1.82 -10.18 8.03
N ASN A 6 -2.97 -9.71 7.53
CA ASN A 6 -3.24 -8.30 7.44
C ASN A 6 -3.68 -7.87 8.84
N HIS A 7 -2.79 -7.27 9.62
CA HIS A 7 -3.25 -6.48 10.75
C HIS A 7 -3.89 -5.22 10.18
N PRO A 8 -5.23 -5.09 10.15
CA PRO A 8 -5.88 -3.93 9.57
C PRO A 8 -5.97 -2.91 10.70
N THR A 9 -4.98 -2.04 10.84
CA THR A 9 -5.04 -0.93 11.80
C THR A 9 -5.56 0.33 11.10
N PRO A 10 -6.79 0.79 11.40
CA PRO A 10 -7.34 2.06 10.87
C PRO A 10 -6.64 3.31 11.41
N ILE A 11 -5.61 3.13 12.24
CA ILE A 11 -5.00 4.17 13.07
C ILE A 11 -4.17 5.12 12.20
N HIS A 12 -3.41 4.60 11.21
CA HIS A 12 -2.56 5.40 10.32
C HIS A 12 -2.57 4.91 8.85
N PRO A 13 -3.72 4.96 8.15
CA PRO A 13 -3.89 4.38 6.81
C PRO A 13 -2.91 4.92 5.76
N TYR A 14 -2.53 6.19 5.84
CA TYR A 14 -1.56 6.82 4.95
C TYR A 14 -0.13 6.26 5.10
N HIS A 15 0.38 6.24 6.33
CA HIS A 15 1.75 5.78 6.58
C HIS A 15 1.87 4.27 6.30
N LEU A 16 0.87 3.49 6.72
CA LEU A 16 0.87 2.03 6.55
C LEU A 16 0.87 1.61 5.08
N SER A 17 0.03 2.24 4.26
CA SER A 17 -0.02 1.96 2.81
C SER A 17 1.29 2.35 2.11
N ALA A 18 1.87 3.50 2.46
CA ALA A 18 3.16 3.91 1.91
C ALA A 18 4.29 2.92 2.24
N THR A 19 4.31 2.39 3.48
CA THR A 19 5.33 1.39 3.89
C THR A 19 5.15 0.04 3.22
N GLY A 20 3.91 -0.39 2.93
CA GLY A 20 3.63 -1.63 2.23
C GLY A 20 4.18 -1.63 0.80
N VAL A 21 3.95 -0.54 0.06
CA VAL A 21 4.50 -0.36 -1.30
C VAL A 21 6.03 -0.34 -1.29
N GLY A 22 6.64 0.36 -0.32
CA GLY A 22 8.10 0.41 -0.19
C GLY A 22 8.75 -0.96 0.05
N GLY A 23 8.07 -1.86 0.78
CA GLY A 23 8.52 -3.23 0.99
C GLY A 23 8.57 -4.06 -0.30
N ILE A 24 7.49 -4.05 -1.08
CA ILE A 24 7.39 -4.80 -2.35
C ILE A 24 8.48 -4.34 -3.33
N VAL A 25 8.68 -3.03 -3.44
CA VAL A 25 9.69 -2.44 -4.32
C VAL A 25 11.10 -2.85 -3.90
N ARG A 26 11.40 -2.82 -2.59
CA ARG A 26 12.69 -3.27 -2.05
C ARG A 26 12.97 -4.74 -2.37
N ASP A 27 11.97 -5.61 -2.28
CA ASP A 27 12.13 -7.03 -2.55
C ASP A 27 12.48 -7.30 -4.03
N ILE A 28 11.85 -6.57 -4.97
CA ILE A 28 12.15 -6.67 -6.41
C ILE A 28 13.60 -6.25 -6.70
N ILE A 29 14.04 -5.12 -6.13
CA ILE A 29 15.41 -4.61 -6.31
C ILE A 29 16.45 -5.57 -5.71
N SER A 30 16.12 -6.19 -4.58
CA SER A 30 17.01 -7.18 -3.93
C SER A 30 17.28 -8.40 -4.81
N MET A 31 16.38 -8.69 -5.75
CA MET A 31 16.56 -9.74 -6.77
C MET A 31 17.34 -9.26 -8.02
N GLY A 32 17.79 -8.00 -8.05
CA GLY A 32 18.45 -7.40 -9.22
C GLY A 32 17.49 -7.07 -10.38
N ALA A 33 16.18 -7.16 -10.13
CA ALA A 33 15.16 -6.85 -11.11
C ALA A 33 14.75 -5.36 -11.05
N ARG A 34 14.36 -4.80 -12.19
CA ARG A 34 13.84 -3.44 -12.29
C ARG A 34 12.31 -3.45 -12.17
N PRO A 35 11.71 -2.80 -11.16
CA PRO A 35 10.26 -2.68 -11.06
C PRO A 35 9.69 -1.86 -12.24
N VAL A 36 8.71 -2.41 -12.96
CA VAL A 36 8.02 -1.72 -14.09
C VAL A 36 6.56 -1.37 -13.78
N ALA A 37 6.00 -1.95 -12.74
CA ALA A 37 4.67 -1.64 -12.22
C ALA A 37 4.53 -2.23 -10.81
N VAL A 38 3.69 -1.61 -9.99
CA VAL A 38 3.28 -2.15 -8.67
C VAL A 38 1.76 -2.05 -8.59
N MET A 39 1.12 -3.14 -8.15
CA MET A 39 -0.33 -3.23 -7.94
C MET A 39 -0.61 -3.60 -6.49
N ASP A 40 -1.65 -3.01 -5.90
CA ASP A 40 -2.08 -3.29 -4.53
C ASP A 40 -3.51 -3.87 -4.50
N GLN A 41 -3.69 -4.97 -3.77
CA GLN A 41 -5.00 -5.59 -3.57
C GLN A 41 -5.65 -5.06 -2.29
N LEU A 42 -6.31 -3.91 -2.43
CA LEU A 42 -6.96 -3.23 -1.30
C LEU A 42 -8.28 -3.91 -0.92
N ARG A 43 -8.45 -4.21 0.38
CA ARG A 43 -9.68 -4.74 0.96
C ARG A 43 -10.14 -3.83 2.09
N PHE A 44 -11.37 -3.34 1.99
CA PHE A 44 -11.97 -2.43 2.97
C PHE A 44 -13.18 -3.07 3.65
N GLY A 45 -13.62 -2.45 4.75
CA GLY A 45 -14.89 -2.79 5.41
C GLY A 45 -16.11 -2.34 4.60
N ALA A 46 -17.31 -2.48 5.18
CA ALA A 46 -18.55 -2.09 4.54
C ALA A 46 -18.52 -0.62 4.07
N VAL A 47 -19.07 -0.36 2.88
CA VAL A 47 -18.99 0.96 2.22
C VAL A 47 -19.74 2.06 2.99
N ASP A 48 -20.78 1.67 3.70
CA ASP A 48 -21.64 2.50 4.53
C ASP A 48 -21.09 2.75 5.94
N HIS A 49 -20.03 2.03 6.34
CA HIS A 49 -19.41 2.25 7.64
C HIS A 49 -18.73 3.62 7.67
N PRO A 50 -19.02 4.47 8.69
CA PRO A 50 -18.60 5.89 8.70
C PRO A 50 -17.08 6.08 8.62
N ASP A 51 -16.29 5.11 9.08
CA ASP A 51 -14.83 5.18 9.03
C ASP A 51 -14.21 4.70 7.70
N THR A 52 -14.97 3.99 6.86
CA THR A 52 -14.45 3.40 5.62
C THR A 52 -13.93 4.46 4.66
N ALA A 53 -14.65 5.57 4.49
CA ALA A 53 -14.21 6.66 3.60
C ALA A 53 -12.84 7.23 4.03
N ARG A 54 -12.65 7.51 5.33
CA ARG A 54 -11.39 8.01 5.86
C ARG A 54 -10.24 7.04 5.60
N VAL A 55 -10.48 5.75 5.83
CA VAL A 55 -9.48 4.69 5.62
C VAL A 55 -9.12 4.56 4.14
N VAL A 56 -10.11 4.52 3.24
CA VAL A 56 -9.90 4.44 1.79
C VAL A 56 -9.06 5.62 1.31
N HIS A 57 -9.44 6.85 1.66
CA HIS A 57 -8.69 8.04 1.24
C HIS A 57 -7.26 8.04 1.78
N GLY A 58 -7.06 7.64 3.05
CA GLY A 58 -5.73 7.53 3.62
C GLY A 58 -4.86 6.50 2.90
N VAL A 59 -5.40 5.31 2.61
CA VAL A 59 -4.68 4.23 1.93
C VAL A 59 -4.32 4.63 0.49
N VAL A 60 -5.27 5.16 -0.28
CA VAL A 60 -5.01 5.58 -1.66
C VAL A 60 -3.95 6.68 -1.71
N ALA A 61 -4.03 7.68 -0.83
CA ALA A 61 -3.04 8.75 -0.76
C ALA A 61 -1.62 8.24 -0.42
N GLY A 62 -1.51 7.27 0.50
CA GLY A 62 -0.20 6.70 0.86
C GLY A 62 0.40 5.83 -0.23
N VAL A 63 -0.41 5.02 -0.94
CA VAL A 63 0.04 4.27 -2.13
C VAL A 63 0.58 5.21 -3.20
N VAL A 64 -0.17 6.27 -3.52
CA VAL A 64 0.23 7.25 -4.55
C VAL A 64 1.52 7.98 -4.15
N LEU A 65 1.64 8.43 -2.89
CA LEU A 65 2.87 9.06 -2.42
C LEU A 65 4.08 8.14 -2.59
N ALA A 66 3.96 6.90 -2.10
CA ALA A 66 5.06 5.94 -2.17
C ALA A 66 5.47 5.71 -3.63
N GLN A 67 4.51 5.51 -4.53
CA GLN A 67 4.78 5.26 -5.94
C GLN A 67 5.40 6.48 -6.66
N LEU A 68 4.95 7.70 -6.36
CA LEU A 68 5.56 8.92 -6.91
C LEU A 68 6.96 9.18 -6.37
N SER A 69 7.20 8.95 -5.08
CA SER A 69 8.54 9.12 -4.48
C SER A 69 9.54 8.10 -5.01
N ALA A 70 9.04 6.91 -5.38
CA ALA A 70 9.77 5.80 -5.95
C ALA A 70 10.06 5.99 -7.45
N PHE A 71 9.14 6.60 -8.19
CA PHE A 71 9.20 6.74 -9.65
C PHE A 71 10.57 7.19 -10.21
N PRO A 72 11.21 8.28 -9.75
CA PRO A 72 12.49 8.74 -10.30
C PRO A 72 13.68 7.81 -10.00
N TYR A 73 13.52 6.82 -9.10
CA TYR A 73 14.58 5.87 -8.76
C TYR A 73 14.43 4.54 -9.49
N TYR A 74 13.27 4.27 -10.09
CA TYR A 74 12.95 2.97 -10.72
C TYR A 74 12.66 3.10 -12.23
N PHE A 75 12.31 4.30 -12.71
CA PHE A 75 12.17 4.66 -14.13
C PHE A 75 13.25 5.65 -14.57
#